data_AF-A0A6P0LMQ8-F1
#
_entry.id   AF-A0A6P0LMQ8-F1
#
_cell.length_a   1.000
_cell.length_b   1.000
_cell.length_c   1.000
_cell.angle_alpha   90.00
_cell.angle_beta   90.00
_cell.angle_gamma   90.00
#
_symmetry.space_group_name_H-M   'P 1'
#
loop_
_entity.id
_entity.type
_entity.pdbx_description
1 polymer ?
#
loop_
_entity_poly.entity_id
_entity_poly.type
_entity_poly.pdbx_seq_one_letter_code
_entity_poly.pdbx_strand_id
1 'polypeptide(L)'
;MIIQTLPKNVVHLIAAGEVIDSIAAVVRELIENSLDAGATRITVSLWTEQWRVRVADNGTGMEVKNLQKAAFAHSTSKISSSDDLWKITSLGFRGEALHSLAAVAELEILSRCPGNSQGWRVIYNSQGELRQIESAAIAPGTIVIVSNLFGKLPVRRQGLPAMAQQLRAVQTIIHQHALCHPKVSWQVEQNGRPWFNLCPGHTAQQILPQIIKQLKESDLQPLTVEVPIPDSATEQEQDKS
;
A
#
# COMPACT_ATOMS: atom_id res chain seq x y z
N MET A 1 -22.41 -21.94 -28.47
CA MET A 1 -21.31 -21.39 -27.64
C MET A 1 -21.50 -21.94 -26.25
N ILE A 2 -20.57 -22.74 -25.74
CA ILE A 2 -20.69 -23.40 -24.43
C ILE A 2 -20.03 -22.51 -23.39
N ILE A 3 -20.77 -22.09 -22.36
CA ILE A 3 -20.26 -21.32 -21.24
C ILE A 3 -19.63 -22.30 -20.24
N GLN A 4 -18.39 -22.04 -19.80
CA GLN A 4 -17.68 -22.87 -18.83
C GLN A 4 -17.27 -22.06 -17.59
N THR A 5 -17.28 -22.71 -16.43
CA THR A 5 -16.80 -22.14 -15.18
C THR A 5 -15.28 -21.95 -15.23
N LEU A 6 -14.79 -20.77 -14.85
CA LEU A 6 -13.36 -20.51 -14.79
C LEU A 6 -12.70 -21.30 -13.64
N PRO A 7 -11.50 -21.86 -13.85
CA PRO A 7 -10.70 -22.42 -12.77
C PRO A 7 -10.43 -21.37 -11.67
N LYS A 8 -10.39 -21.80 -10.40
CA LYS A 8 -10.22 -20.88 -9.24
C LYS A 8 -8.97 -20.01 -9.34
N ASN A 9 -7.87 -20.56 -9.85
CA ASN A 9 -6.63 -19.80 -10.06
C ASN A 9 -6.81 -18.67 -11.09
N VAL A 10 -7.65 -18.87 -12.12
CA VAL A 10 -7.94 -17.83 -13.11
C VAL A 10 -8.83 -16.75 -12.50
N VAL A 11 -9.84 -17.12 -11.72
CA VAL A 11 -10.70 -16.17 -10.99
C VAL A 11 -9.86 -15.30 -10.04
N HIS A 12 -8.97 -15.91 -9.25
CA HIS A 12 -8.08 -15.16 -8.36
C HIS A 12 -7.12 -14.24 -9.12
N LEU A 13 -6.60 -14.65 -10.29
CA LEU A 13 -5.74 -13.80 -11.11
C LEU A 13 -6.50 -12.63 -11.76
N ILE A 14 -7.78 -12.82 -12.09
CA ILE A 14 -8.66 -11.76 -12.57
C ILE A 14 -8.92 -10.76 -11.43
N ALA A 15 -9.38 -11.25 -10.26
CA ALA A 15 -9.70 -10.39 -9.11
C ALA A 15 -8.47 -9.66 -8.54
N ALA A 16 -7.34 -10.35 -8.34
CA ALA A 16 -6.07 -9.72 -7.95
C ALA A 16 -5.60 -8.70 -9.01
N GLY A 17 -5.94 -8.98 -10.27
CA GLY A 17 -5.70 -8.10 -11.38
C GLY A 17 -6.63 -6.87 -11.47
N GLU A 18 -7.77 -6.87 -10.78
CA GLU A 18 -8.64 -5.70 -10.69
C GLU A 18 -8.24 -4.81 -9.50
N VAL A 19 -7.67 -5.41 -8.44
CA VAL A 19 -7.20 -4.68 -7.25
C VAL A 19 -5.82 -4.07 -7.46
N ILE A 20 -4.86 -4.81 -8.05
CA ILE A 20 -3.49 -4.36 -8.30
C ILE A 20 -3.24 -4.24 -9.80
N ASP A 21 -3.61 -3.10 -10.38
CA ASP A 21 -3.59 -2.85 -11.83
C ASP A 21 -2.33 -2.16 -12.37
N SER A 22 -1.47 -1.65 -11.51
CA SER A 22 -0.36 -0.79 -11.90
C SER A 22 0.72 -0.74 -10.83
N ILE A 23 1.93 -0.27 -11.17
CA ILE A 23 2.99 0.01 -10.17
C ILE A 23 2.48 1.04 -9.14
N ALA A 24 1.68 2.00 -9.58
CA ALA A 24 1.07 3.02 -8.73
C ALA A 24 0.12 2.40 -7.69
N ALA A 25 -0.72 1.43 -8.09
CA ALA A 25 -1.57 0.68 -7.17
C ALA A 25 -0.73 -0.11 -6.15
N VAL A 26 0.34 -0.80 -6.59
CA VAL A 26 1.26 -1.49 -5.66
C VAL A 26 1.83 -0.53 -4.63
N VAL A 27 2.34 0.63 -5.07
CA VAL A 27 2.91 1.62 -4.16
C VAL A 27 1.85 2.12 -3.17
N ARG A 28 0.64 2.46 -3.65
CA ARG A 28 -0.48 2.91 -2.81
C ARG A 28 -0.75 1.94 -1.66
N GLU A 29 -0.99 0.66 -1.97
CA GLU A 29 -1.32 -0.33 -0.95
C GLU A 29 -0.19 -0.51 0.08
N LEU A 30 1.07 -0.45 -0.37
CA LEU A 30 2.21 -0.61 0.53
C LEU A 30 2.46 0.62 1.42
N ILE A 31 2.27 1.84 0.88
CA ILE A 31 2.39 3.06 1.70
C ILE A 31 1.23 3.18 2.69
N GLU A 32 0.01 2.81 2.30
CA GLU A 32 -1.16 2.78 3.19
C GLU A 32 -0.95 1.81 4.35
N ASN A 33 -0.40 0.61 4.07
CA ASN A 33 -0.02 -0.33 5.13
C ASN A 33 1.08 0.22 6.06
N SER A 34 2.04 0.98 5.51
CA SER A 34 3.08 1.63 6.30
C SER A 34 2.49 2.71 7.23
N LEU A 35 1.55 3.50 6.70
CA LEU A 35 0.85 4.55 7.45
C LEU A 35 -0.03 3.96 8.56
N ASP A 36 -0.77 2.89 8.27
CA ASP A 36 -1.56 2.14 9.26
C ASP A 36 -0.68 1.56 10.38
N ALA A 37 0.56 1.18 10.06
CA ALA A 37 1.54 0.72 11.04
C ALA A 37 2.16 1.85 11.89
N GLY A 38 1.74 3.10 11.68
CA GLY A 38 2.21 4.28 12.42
C GLY A 38 3.59 4.78 11.97
N ALA A 39 4.00 4.50 10.73
CA ALA A 39 5.30 4.92 10.23
C ALA A 39 5.44 6.46 10.20
N THR A 40 6.61 6.95 10.59
CA THR A 40 7.00 8.37 10.48
C THR A 40 8.05 8.60 9.40
N ARG A 41 8.60 7.53 8.84
CA ARG A 41 9.52 7.55 7.70
C ARG A 41 9.20 6.40 6.78
N ILE A 42 8.97 6.71 5.50
CA ILE A 42 8.70 5.75 4.44
C ILE A 42 9.69 5.97 3.30
N THR A 43 10.38 4.92 2.90
CA THR A 43 11.28 4.89 1.74
C THR A 43 10.68 4.01 0.67
N VAL A 44 10.48 4.55 -0.53
CA VAL A 44 9.97 3.85 -1.72
C VAL A 44 11.09 3.77 -2.75
N SER A 45 11.53 2.56 -3.09
CA SER A 45 12.54 2.33 -4.13
C SER A 45 11.91 1.60 -5.32
N LEU A 46 12.07 2.16 -6.50
CA LEU A 46 11.52 1.65 -7.76
C LEU A 46 12.64 1.21 -8.70
N TRP A 47 12.52 0.00 -9.23
CA TRP A 47 13.40 -0.51 -10.29
C TRP A 47 12.55 -0.88 -11.50
N THR A 48 12.47 0.04 -12.46
CA THR A 48 11.50 -0.03 -13.56
C THR A 48 11.79 -1.20 -14.50
N GLU A 49 13.06 -1.39 -14.85
CA GLU A 49 13.49 -2.48 -15.75
C GLU A 49 13.30 -3.85 -15.10
N GLN A 50 13.47 -3.93 -13.78
CA GLN A 50 13.29 -5.17 -13.01
C GLN A 50 11.84 -5.39 -12.55
N TRP A 51 10.95 -4.43 -12.82
CA TRP A 51 9.57 -4.41 -12.31
C TRP A 51 9.50 -4.75 -10.83
N ARG A 52 10.34 -4.04 -10.07
CA ARG A 52 10.50 -4.25 -8.64
C ARG A 52 10.16 -2.97 -7.88
N VAL A 53 9.38 -3.15 -6.83
CA VAL A 53 9.02 -2.11 -5.86
C VAL A 53 9.47 -2.57 -4.48
N ARG A 54 10.11 -1.68 -3.73
CA ARG A 54 10.42 -1.89 -2.32
C ARG A 54 9.85 -0.72 -1.52
N VAL A 55 9.10 -1.01 -0.48
CA VAL A 55 8.65 -0.02 0.50
C VAL A 55 9.20 -0.42 1.85
N ALA A 56 9.93 0.50 2.49
CA ALA A 56 10.52 0.33 3.80
C ALA A 56 9.99 1.40 4.74
N ASP A 57 9.54 0.98 5.92
CA ASP A 57 8.98 1.87 6.94
C ASP A 57 9.64 1.64 8.30
N ASN A 58 9.39 2.56 9.23
CA ASN A 58 9.78 2.47 10.63
C ASN A 58 8.56 2.32 11.56
N GLY A 59 7.49 1.69 11.08
CA GLY A 59 6.28 1.45 11.85
C GLY A 59 6.47 0.39 12.94
N THR A 60 5.34 -0.10 13.45
CA THR A 60 5.28 -1.09 14.55
C THR A 60 5.82 -2.47 14.19
N GLY A 61 6.03 -2.77 12.90
CA GLY A 61 6.47 -4.07 12.44
C GLY A 61 5.44 -5.18 12.68
N MET A 62 5.83 -6.41 12.40
CA MET A 62 5.02 -7.61 12.56
C MET A 62 5.76 -8.66 13.39
N GLU A 63 5.06 -9.28 14.34
CA GLU A 63 5.55 -10.48 14.99
C GLU A 63 5.65 -11.63 13.98
N VAL A 64 6.57 -12.57 14.23
CA VAL A 64 6.80 -13.72 13.36
C VAL A 64 5.51 -14.49 13.04
N LYS A 65 4.63 -14.68 14.03
CA LYS A 65 3.34 -15.38 13.86
C LYS A 65 2.39 -14.69 12.88
N ASN A 66 2.41 -13.35 12.85
CA ASN A 66 1.62 -12.55 11.93
C ASN A 66 2.28 -12.53 10.55
N LEU A 67 3.60 -12.39 10.51
CA LEU A 67 4.37 -12.41 9.27
C LEU A 67 4.16 -13.73 8.50
N GLN A 68 4.11 -14.87 9.18
CA GLN A 68 3.82 -16.16 8.56
C GLN A 68 2.46 -16.22 7.83
N LYS A 69 1.49 -15.39 8.25
CA LYS A 69 0.12 -15.35 7.72
C LYS A 69 -0.20 -14.06 6.95
N ALA A 70 0.75 -13.14 6.81
CA ALA A 70 0.51 -11.79 6.31
C ALA A 70 -0.02 -11.75 4.86
N ALA A 71 0.28 -12.77 4.06
CA ALA A 71 -0.20 -12.88 2.68
C ALA A 71 -1.28 -13.97 2.48
N PHE A 72 -1.80 -14.57 3.56
CA PHE A 72 -2.92 -15.52 3.44
C PHE A 72 -4.18 -14.81 2.95
N ALA A 73 -4.99 -15.50 2.16
CA ALA A 73 -6.29 -14.98 1.76
C ALA A 73 -7.15 -14.67 3.00
N HIS A 74 -7.92 -13.58 2.94
CA HIS A 74 -8.87 -13.16 3.99
C HIS A 74 -8.25 -13.00 5.39
N SER A 75 -6.96 -12.68 5.46
CA SER A 75 -6.26 -12.47 6.73
C SER A 75 -5.96 -10.98 6.93
N THR A 76 -6.66 -10.36 7.88
CA THR A 76 -6.43 -8.97 8.29
C THR A 76 -6.41 -8.89 9.81
N SER A 77 -5.51 -8.08 10.36
CA SER A 77 -5.49 -7.76 11.79
C SER A 77 -6.43 -6.60 12.16
N LYS A 78 -7.19 -6.06 11.19
CA LYS A 78 -7.84 -4.75 11.30
C LYS A 78 -9.37 -4.80 11.43
N ILE A 79 -10.01 -5.93 11.14
CA ILE A 79 -11.47 -6.11 11.29
C ILE A 79 -11.80 -7.50 11.85
N SER A 80 -12.77 -7.56 12.75
CA SER A 80 -13.20 -8.82 13.41
C SER A 80 -14.71 -9.05 13.35
N SER A 81 -15.51 -8.04 12.98
CA SER A 81 -16.96 -8.11 12.89
C SER A 81 -17.56 -7.26 11.75
N SER A 82 -18.82 -7.52 11.38
CA SER A 82 -19.57 -6.74 10.38
C SER A 82 -19.76 -5.27 10.76
N ASP A 83 -19.72 -4.95 12.06
CA ASP A 83 -19.86 -3.59 12.57
C ASP A 83 -18.56 -2.78 12.40
N ASP A 84 -17.42 -3.46 12.24
CA ASP A 84 -16.11 -2.81 11.99
C ASP A 84 -16.02 -2.27 10.54
N LEU A 85 -16.83 -2.77 9.61
CA LEU A 85 -16.93 -2.23 8.23
C LEU A 85 -17.43 -0.79 8.19
N TRP A 86 -18.18 -0.36 9.21
CA TRP A 86 -18.74 0.99 9.30
C TRP A 86 -17.85 1.94 10.14
N LYS A 87 -16.75 1.44 10.73
CA LYS A 87 -15.81 2.16 11.60
C LYS A 87 -14.37 2.13 11.05
N ILE A 88 -14.21 2.12 9.73
CA ILE A 88 -12.89 1.97 9.10
C ILE A 88 -12.04 3.21 9.38
N THR A 89 -11.10 3.10 10.33
CA THR A 89 -10.07 4.11 10.63
C THR A 89 -8.71 3.77 10.02
N SER A 90 -8.59 2.67 9.27
CA SER A 90 -7.36 2.19 8.63
C SER A 90 -7.47 2.19 7.12
N LEU A 91 -6.44 2.65 6.41
CA LEU A 91 -6.43 2.76 4.96
C LEU A 91 -6.44 1.37 4.28
N GLY A 92 -5.75 0.36 4.85
CA GLY A 92 -5.61 -0.98 4.27
C GLY A 92 -6.56 -2.03 4.87
N PHE A 93 -7.88 -1.82 4.81
CA PHE A 93 -8.90 -2.65 5.49
C PHE A 93 -9.14 -4.05 4.87
N ARG A 94 -8.67 -4.32 3.65
CA ARG A 94 -9.11 -5.52 2.90
C ARG A 94 -8.38 -6.82 3.25
N GLY A 95 -7.21 -6.80 3.90
CA GLY A 95 -6.43 -8.03 4.15
C GLY A 95 -6.02 -8.81 2.89
N GLU A 96 -6.25 -8.23 1.71
CA GLU A 96 -6.11 -8.89 0.40
C GLU A 96 -4.97 -8.30 -0.43
N ALA A 97 -4.40 -7.16 -0.03
CA ALA A 97 -3.36 -6.48 -0.80
C ALA A 97 -2.09 -7.35 -0.92
N LEU A 98 -1.54 -7.83 0.20
CA LEU A 98 -0.35 -8.69 0.20
C LEU A 98 -0.63 -10.04 -0.48
N HIS A 99 -1.83 -10.60 -0.30
CA HIS A 99 -2.25 -11.81 -1.00
C HIS A 99 -2.29 -11.61 -2.52
N SER A 100 -2.92 -10.51 -2.98
CA SER A 100 -3.00 -10.15 -4.40
C SER A 100 -1.62 -9.92 -5.01
N LEU A 101 -0.72 -9.27 -4.27
CA LEU A 101 0.68 -9.08 -4.67
C LEU A 101 1.41 -10.41 -4.82
N ALA A 102 1.25 -11.35 -3.89
CA ALA A 102 1.83 -12.68 -3.99
C ALA A 102 1.33 -13.44 -5.23
N ALA A 103 0.07 -13.26 -5.63
CA ALA A 103 -0.49 -13.90 -6.82
C ALA A 103 0.12 -13.39 -8.13
N VAL A 104 0.43 -12.09 -8.21
CA VAL A 104 0.88 -11.43 -9.46
C VAL A 104 2.38 -11.11 -9.51
N ALA A 105 3.12 -11.37 -8.43
CA ALA A 105 4.54 -11.04 -8.29
C ALA A 105 5.28 -12.03 -7.38
N GLU A 106 6.59 -11.81 -7.19
CA GLU A 106 7.39 -12.45 -6.16
C GLU A 106 7.38 -11.55 -4.92
N LEU A 107 6.78 -12.04 -3.83
CA LEU A 107 6.61 -11.28 -2.59
C LEU A 107 7.60 -11.75 -1.50
N GLU A 108 8.28 -10.78 -0.93
CA GLU A 108 9.17 -10.94 0.21
C GLU A 108 8.88 -9.84 1.24
N ILE A 109 8.81 -10.23 2.52
CA ILE A 109 8.59 -9.28 3.61
C ILE A 109 9.64 -9.52 4.70
N LEU A 110 10.28 -8.45 5.14
CA LEU A 110 11.10 -8.43 6.34
C LEU A 110 10.42 -7.56 7.39
N SER A 111 10.40 -7.99 8.64
CA SER A 111 9.83 -7.17 9.70
C SER A 111 10.43 -7.46 11.06
N ARG A 112 10.44 -6.44 11.91
CA ARG A 112 10.80 -6.55 13.33
C ARG A 112 10.01 -5.54 14.16
N CYS A 113 9.35 -6.04 15.20
CA CYS A 113 8.71 -5.18 16.18
C CYS A 113 9.74 -4.43 17.05
N PRO A 114 9.45 -3.19 17.48
CA PRO A 114 10.21 -2.50 18.52
C PRO A 114 10.36 -3.38 19.77
N GLY A 115 11.55 -3.36 20.39
CA GLY A 115 11.85 -4.18 21.58
C GLY A 115 12.30 -5.61 21.29
N ASN A 116 11.99 -6.17 20.12
CA ASN A 116 12.51 -7.49 19.73
C ASN A 116 13.97 -7.40 19.28
N SER A 117 14.81 -8.32 19.72
CA SER A 117 16.22 -8.42 19.29
C SER A 117 16.38 -9.00 17.88
N GLN A 118 15.40 -9.78 17.42
CA GLN A 118 15.45 -10.52 16.16
C GLN A 118 14.33 -10.07 15.21
N GLY A 119 14.70 -9.87 13.94
CA GLY A 119 13.76 -9.69 12.84
C GLY A 119 13.65 -10.95 11.99
N TRP A 120 12.63 -10.99 11.15
CA TRP A 120 12.34 -12.14 10.31
C TRP A 120 12.16 -11.72 8.87
N ARG A 121 12.61 -12.57 7.95
CA ARG A 121 12.38 -12.48 6.51
C ARG A 121 11.53 -13.66 6.09
N VAL A 122 10.45 -13.40 5.36
CA VAL A 122 9.53 -14.40 4.84
C VAL A 122 9.37 -14.20 3.33
N ILE A 123 9.47 -15.29 2.58
CA ILE A 123 9.14 -15.36 1.16
C ILE A 123 7.83 -16.14 1.01
N TYR A 124 6.93 -15.65 0.17
CA TYR A 124 5.63 -16.26 -0.07
C TYR A 124 5.57 -16.93 -1.44
N ASN A 125 4.76 -17.99 -1.56
CA ASN A 125 4.39 -18.57 -2.85
C ASN A 125 3.23 -17.76 -3.49
N SER A 126 2.79 -18.14 -4.70
CA SER A 126 1.71 -17.41 -5.40
C SER A 126 0.31 -17.61 -4.84
N GLN A 127 0.14 -18.45 -3.83
CA GLN A 127 -1.08 -18.58 -3.04
C GLN A 127 -1.00 -17.75 -1.75
N GLY A 128 0.09 -16.98 -1.57
CA GLY A 128 0.33 -16.20 -0.37
C GLY A 128 0.77 -17.03 0.84
N GLU A 129 1.07 -18.32 0.64
CA GLU A 129 1.53 -19.19 1.71
C GLU A 129 3.03 -19.04 1.92
N LEU A 130 3.47 -19.24 3.16
CA LEU A 130 4.88 -19.19 3.52
C LEU A 130 5.67 -20.27 2.77
N ARG A 131 6.69 -19.84 2.04
CA ARG A 131 7.63 -20.72 1.33
C ARG A 131 8.94 -20.87 2.10
N GLN A 132 9.44 -19.77 2.65
CA GLN A 132 10.69 -19.72 3.39
C GLN A 132 10.58 -18.70 4.51
N ILE A 133 11.21 -19.01 5.64
CA ILE A 133 11.35 -18.11 6.78
C ILE A 133 12.76 -18.21 7.33
N GLU A 134 13.36 -17.06 7.61
CA GLU A 134 14.69 -16.98 8.18
C GLU A 134 14.85 -15.76 9.07
N SER A 135 15.79 -15.82 9.99
CA SER A 135 16.18 -14.67 10.80
C SER A 135 16.86 -13.62 9.93
N ALA A 136 16.52 -12.35 10.13
CA ALA A 136 17.10 -11.24 9.38
C ALA A 136 17.51 -10.09 10.32
N ALA A 137 18.68 -9.51 10.04
CA ALA A 137 19.13 -8.29 10.68
C ALA A 137 18.47 -7.08 10.01
N ILE A 138 17.51 -6.48 10.71
CA ILE A 138 16.72 -5.33 10.22
C ILE A 138 16.48 -4.35 11.38
N ALA A 139 16.36 -3.05 11.07
CA ALA A 139 15.85 -2.07 12.02
C ALA A 139 14.38 -2.37 12.41
N PRO A 140 13.81 -1.78 13.49
CA PRO A 140 12.38 -1.91 13.75
C PRO A 140 11.58 -1.29 12.59
N GLY A 141 10.47 -1.94 12.23
CA GLY A 141 9.64 -1.58 11.08
C GLY A 141 9.48 -2.73 10.10
N THR A 142 9.00 -2.42 8.89
CA THR A 142 8.74 -3.41 7.84
C THR A 142 9.41 -3.01 6.53
N ILE A 143 9.86 -4.00 5.77
CA ILE A 143 10.29 -3.86 4.39
C ILE A 143 9.48 -4.86 3.56
N VAL A 144 8.70 -4.36 2.61
CA VAL A 144 8.00 -5.19 1.62
C VAL A 144 8.69 -5.04 0.28
N ILE A 145 9.06 -6.17 -0.33
CA ILE A 145 9.72 -6.25 -1.62
C ILE A 145 8.82 -7.04 -2.57
N VAL A 146 8.41 -6.40 -3.65
CA VAL A 146 7.61 -6.97 -4.73
C VAL A 146 8.50 -7.00 -5.97
N SER A 147 8.91 -8.19 -6.41
CA SER A 147 9.77 -8.38 -7.59
C SER A 147 9.02 -9.04 -8.73
N ASN A 148 9.51 -8.84 -9.96
CA ASN A 148 8.96 -9.50 -11.15
C ASN A 148 7.44 -9.26 -11.28
N LEU A 149 7.00 -8.02 -11.01
CA LEU A 149 5.58 -7.64 -11.03
C LEU A 149 4.97 -7.94 -12.41
N PHE A 150 3.85 -8.68 -12.40
CA PHE A 150 3.16 -9.20 -13.58
C PHE A 150 3.99 -10.15 -14.45
N GLY A 151 5.10 -10.70 -13.95
CA GLY A 151 5.97 -11.60 -14.70
C GLY A 151 5.29 -12.87 -15.19
N LYS A 152 4.29 -13.36 -14.43
CA LYS A 152 3.45 -14.52 -14.80
C LYS A 152 2.28 -14.16 -15.73
N LEU A 153 2.07 -12.87 -16.02
CA LEU A 153 0.96 -12.32 -16.79
C LEU A 153 1.49 -11.41 -17.93
N PRO A 154 2.17 -11.97 -18.95
CA PRO A 154 2.90 -11.18 -19.95
C PRO A 154 1.99 -10.26 -20.78
N VAL A 155 0.80 -10.75 -21.18
CA VAL A 155 -0.19 -9.95 -21.93
C VAL A 155 -0.65 -8.74 -21.12
N ARG A 156 -0.90 -8.94 -19.82
CA ARG A 156 -1.25 -7.86 -18.90
C ARG A 156 -0.12 -6.85 -18.79
N ARG A 157 1.12 -7.33 -18.60
CA ARG A 157 2.31 -6.47 -18.47
C ARG A 157 2.51 -5.60 -19.72
N GLN A 158 2.30 -6.16 -20.91
CA GLN A 158 2.37 -5.44 -22.19
C GLN A 158 1.25 -4.42 -22.38
N GLY A 159 0.06 -4.70 -21.81
CA GLY A 159 -1.10 -3.81 -21.87
C GLY A 159 -1.05 -2.64 -20.87
N LEU A 160 -0.03 -2.58 -20.01
CA LEU A 160 0.09 -1.49 -19.04
C LEU A 160 0.46 -0.16 -19.72
N PRO A 161 0.07 0.98 -19.12
CA PRO A 161 0.51 2.28 -19.58
C PRO A 161 2.04 2.38 -19.67
N ALA A 162 2.53 3.27 -20.53
CA ALA A 162 3.95 3.55 -20.66
C ALA A 162 4.57 3.86 -19.29
N MET A 163 5.81 3.41 -19.07
CA MET A 163 6.49 3.55 -17.77
C MET A 163 6.52 4.99 -17.25
N ALA A 164 6.69 5.98 -18.13
CA ALA A 164 6.65 7.39 -17.74
C ALA A 164 5.29 7.81 -17.15
N GLN A 165 4.18 7.27 -17.66
CA GLN A 165 2.84 7.53 -17.11
C GLN A 165 2.66 6.83 -15.76
N GLN A 166 3.14 5.60 -15.61
CA GLN A 166 3.09 4.89 -14.33
C GLN A 166 3.89 5.60 -13.24
N LEU A 167 5.09 6.09 -13.57
CA LEU A 167 5.92 6.88 -12.64
C LEU A 167 5.22 8.17 -12.23
N ARG A 168 4.61 8.92 -13.17
CA ARG A 168 3.80 10.10 -12.82
C ARG A 168 2.67 9.74 -11.86
N ALA A 169 1.98 8.62 -12.07
CA ALA A 169 0.93 8.18 -11.16
C ALA A 169 1.48 7.84 -9.76
N VAL A 170 2.63 7.16 -9.66
CA VAL A 170 3.31 6.91 -8.38
C VAL A 170 3.64 8.22 -7.66
N GLN A 171 4.23 9.18 -8.38
CA GLN A 171 4.57 10.48 -7.81
C GLN A 171 3.33 11.22 -7.28
N THR A 172 2.24 11.25 -8.06
CA THR A 172 0.97 11.84 -7.65
C THR A 172 0.42 11.20 -6.37
N ILE A 173 0.42 9.87 -6.29
CA ILE A 173 -0.08 9.13 -5.12
C ILE A 173 0.76 9.49 -3.88
N ILE A 174 2.09 9.49 -3.98
CA ILE A 174 2.97 9.82 -2.86
C ILE A 174 2.76 11.28 -2.42
N HIS A 175 2.63 12.22 -3.37
CA HIS A 175 2.33 13.61 -3.07
C HIS A 175 1.00 13.78 -2.32
N GLN A 176 -0.06 13.10 -2.76
CA GLN A 176 -1.37 13.13 -2.10
C GLN A 176 -1.28 12.61 -0.67
N HIS A 177 -0.61 11.47 -0.45
CA HIS A 177 -0.42 10.92 0.89
C HIS A 177 0.45 11.81 1.77
N ALA A 178 1.48 12.46 1.22
CA ALA A 178 2.30 13.38 1.97
C ALA A 178 1.52 14.62 2.45
N LEU A 179 0.52 15.08 1.67
CA LEU A 179 -0.37 16.16 2.08
C LEU A 179 -1.32 15.73 3.21
N CYS A 180 -1.84 14.51 3.16
CA CYS A 180 -2.69 13.94 4.22
C CYS A 180 -1.90 13.58 5.49
N HIS A 181 -0.62 13.25 5.34
CA HIS A 181 0.27 12.82 6.42
C HIS A 181 1.53 13.70 6.49
N PRO A 182 1.39 15.00 6.81
CA PRO A 182 2.50 15.96 6.70
C PRO A 182 3.66 15.64 7.65
N LYS A 183 3.42 14.92 8.74
CA LYS A 183 4.43 14.54 9.73
C LYS A 183 5.32 13.38 9.28
N VAL A 184 5.04 12.74 8.14
CA VAL A 184 5.80 11.61 7.61
C VAL A 184 6.90 12.09 6.68
N SER A 185 8.11 11.55 6.84
CA SER A 185 9.21 11.75 5.90
C SER A 185 9.12 10.76 4.74
N TRP A 186 9.20 11.26 3.52
CA TRP A 186 9.13 10.46 2.30
C TRP A 186 10.46 10.50 1.56
N GLN A 187 11.02 9.34 1.24
CA GLN A 187 12.20 9.20 0.41
C GLN A 187 11.87 8.32 -0.78
N VAL A 188 12.07 8.81 -1.99
CA VAL A 188 11.73 8.07 -3.20
C VAL A 188 12.96 7.94 -4.09
N GLU A 189 13.25 6.71 -4.49
CA GLU A 189 14.40 6.35 -5.31
C GLU A 189 13.95 5.66 -6.59
N GLN A 190 14.67 5.92 -7.68
CA GLN A 190 14.50 5.24 -8.95
C GLN A 190 15.85 4.67 -9.41
N ASN A 191 15.89 3.36 -9.67
CA ASN A 191 17.06 2.63 -10.15
C ASN A 191 18.32 2.89 -9.29
N GLY A 192 18.12 2.90 -7.96
CA GLY A 192 19.19 3.14 -6.97
C GLY A 192 19.65 4.59 -6.85
N ARG A 193 18.95 5.56 -7.47
CA ARG A 193 19.25 6.99 -7.37
C ARG A 193 18.11 7.74 -6.69
N PRO A 194 18.39 8.75 -5.86
CA PRO A 194 17.35 9.62 -5.33
C PRO A 194 16.53 10.25 -6.46
N TRP A 195 15.22 10.13 -6.38
CA TRP A 195 14.29 10.74 -7.33
C TRP A 195 13.67 12.01 -6.75
N PHE A 196 13.03 11.90 -5.58
CA PHE A 196 12.59 13.05 -4.80
C PHE A 196 12.44 12.67 -3.32
N ASN A 197 12.42 13.67 -2.46
CA ASN A 197 12.17 13.51 -1.04
C ASN A 197 11.24 14.62 -0.55
N LEU A 198 10.43 14.29 0.46
CA LEU A 198 9.59 15.25 1.17
C LEU A 198 9.96 15.19 2.65
N CYS A 199 10.42 16.32 3.16
CA CYS A 199 10.73 16.50 4.58
C CYS A 199 9.41 16.63 5.36
N PRO A 200 9.36 16.07 6.59
CA PRO A 200 8.18 16.18 7.43
C PRO A 200 7.92 17.65 7.78
N GLY A 201 6.65 18.02 7.81
CA GLY A 201 6.14 19.30 8.27
C GLY A 201 5.00 19.12 9.28
N HIS A 202 4.46 20.22 9.76
CA HIS A 202 3.34 20.21 10.71
C HIS A 202 1.98 20.17 10.00
N THR A 203 1.89 20.76 8.82
CA THR A 203 0.64 20.91 8.04
C THR A 203 0.90 20.68 6.55
N ALA A 204 -0.16 20.44 5.78
CA ALA A 204 -0.09 20.34 4.32
C ALA A 204 0.49 21.62 3.68
N GLN A 205 0.30 22.79 4.31
CA GLN A 205 0.83 24.07 3.85
C GLN A 205 2.36 24.09 3.78
N GLN A 206 3.04 23.34 4.66
CA GLN A 206 4.49 23.19 4.67
C GLN A 206 5.01 22.12 3.69
N ILE A 207 4.12 21.23 3.23
CA ILE A 207 4.45 20.18 2.26
C ILE A 207 4.28 20.69 0.83
N LEU A 208 3.24 21.48 0.55
CA LEU A 208 2.90 21.97 -0.80
C LEU A 208 4.07 22.66 -1.53
N PRO A 209 4.85 23.56 -0.91
CA PRO A 209 6.04 24.18 -1.54
C PRO A 209 7.12 23.17 -1.95
N GLN A 210 7.22 22.03 -1.28
CA GLN A 210 8.17 20.96 -1.62
C GLN A 210 7.73 20.20 -2.89
N ILE A 211 6.42 20.14 -3.15
CA ILE A 211 5.83 19.52 -4.34
C ILE A 211 5.80 20.50 -5.51
N ILE A 212 5.35 21.73 -5.27
CA ILE A 212 5.21 22.81 -6.26
C ILE A 212 6.27 23.87 -5.96
N LYS A 213 7.46 23.74 -6.55
CA LYS A 213 8.63 24.58 -6.23
C LYS A 213 8.43 26.09 -6.39
N GLN A 214 7.45 26.52 -7.19
CA GLN A 214 7.15 27.94 -7.41
C GLN A 214 6.26 28.55 -6.32
N LEU A 215 5.60 27.70 -5.53
CA LEU A 215 4.66 28.09 -4.50
C LEU A 215 5.42 28.39 -3.19
N LYS A 216 5.09 29.52 -2.55
CA LYS A 216 5.55 29.86 -1.21
C LYS A 216 4.44 29.64 -0.20
N GLU A 217 4.82 29.47 1.06
CA GLU A 217 3.85 29.34 2.15
C GLU A 217 2.95 30.59 2.27
N SER A 218 3.47 31.78 1.92
CA SER A 218 2.74 33.04 1.85
C SER A 218 1.64 33.09 0.79
N ASP A 219 1.72 32.23 -0.22
CA ASP A 219 0.76 32.18 -1.32
C ASP A 219 -0.48 31.34 -0.93
N LEU A 220 -0.45 30.70 0.24
CA LEU A 220 -1.47 29.80 0.74
C LEU A 220 -2.24 30.44 1.90
N GLN A 221 -3.56 30.29 1.89
CA GLN A 221 -4.43 30.68 2.98
C GLN A 221 -5.20 29.46 3.50
N PRO A 222 -5.14 29.18 4.83
CA PRO A 222 -5.92 28.09 5.40
C PRO A 222 -7.41 28.46 5.35
N LEU A 223 -8.22 27.54 4.83
CA LEU A 223 -9.67 27.65 4.83
C LEU A 223 -10.24 26.54 5.70
N THR A 224 -11.09 26.90 6.66
CA THR A 224 -11.90 25.93 7.42
C THR A 224 -13.31 25.98 6.88
N VAL A 225 -13.82 24.85 6.40
CA VAL A 225 -15.19 24.70 5.93
C VAL A 225 -15.86 23.63 6.76
N GLU A 226 -17.02 23.92 7.33
CA GLU A 226 -17.85 22.91 7.95
C GLU A 226 -18.48 22.06 6.86
N VAL A 227 -18.14 20.77 6.84
CA VAL A 227 -18.77 19.81 5.95
C VAL A 227 -19.90 19.15 6.74
N PRO A 228 -21.17 19.36 6.35
CA PRO A 228 -22.28 18.64 6.99
C PRO A 228 -22.10 17.15 6.74
N ILE A 229 -22.00 16.37 7.83
CA ILE A 229 -22.05 14.92 7.75
C ILE A 229 -23.50 14.57 7.42
N PRO A 230 -23.79 13.78 6.37
CA PRO A 230 -25.15 13.35 6.09
C PRO A 230 -25.72 12.67 7.33
N ASP A 231 -26.85 13.17 7.83
CA ASP A 231 -27.54 12.57 8.98
C ASP A 231 -27.84 11.10 8.69
N SER A 232 -27.32 10.21 9.53
CA SER A 232 -27.71 8.81 9.58
C SER A 232 -29.10 8.68 10.20
N ALA A 233 -30.14 9.20 9.56
CA ALA A 233 -31.54 8.95 9.91
C ALA A 233 -32.51 9.44 8.83
N THR A 234 -33.06 8.49 8.04
CA THR A 234 -34.50 8.39 7.74
C THR A 234 -34.78 7.03 7.09
N GLU A 235 -34.67 5.95 7.87
CA GLU A 235 -35.47 4.73 7.64
C GLU A 235 -36.52 4.68 8.74
N GLN A 236 -37.55 5.50 8.59
CA GLN A 236 -38.83 5.34 9.28
C GLN A 236 -39.85 6.18 8.49
N GLU A 237 -40.99 5.56 8.18
CA GLU A 237 -42.12 6.06 7.38
C GLU A 237 -42.06 5.84 5.85
N GLN A 238 -42.24 4.58 5.45
CA GLN A 238 -43.13 4.24 4.34
C GLN A 238 -43.67 2.82 4.51
N ASP A 239 -44.45 2.62 5.58
CA ASP A 239 -45.38 1.50 5.66
C ASP A 239 -46.69 2.02 6.25
N LYS A 240 -47.47 2.67 5.39
CA LYS A 240 -48.91 2.96 5.54
C LYS A 240 -49.44 3.62 4.27
N SER A 241 -49.85 2.81 3.30
CA SER A 241 -51.10 2.94 2.54
C SER A 241 -51.30 1.73 1.64
#